data_AF-A0A0R2FUR2-F1
#
_entry.id   AF-A0A0R2FUR2-F1
#
_cell.length_a   1.000
_cell.length_b   1.000
_cell.length_c   1.000
_cell.angle_alpha   90.00
_cell.angle_beta   90.00
_cell.angle_gamma   90.00
#
_symmetry.space_group_name_H-M   'P 1'
#
loop_
_entity.id
_entity.type
_entity.pdbx_description
1 polymer ?
#
loop_
_entity_poly.entity_id
_entity_poly.type
_entity_poly.pdbx_seq_one_letter_code
_entity_poly.pdbx_strand_id
1 'polypeptide(L)'
;MAKIIPFLPNCEFYFDRGMAAFEKYQYPQAIHYLRRGQSLAKSQNDYIFTTCQLAVCLEAIGNYQTAKQELEAIPVKSYAKHPEVQYFLATVYIFLDRYEDSYHYAQEYLLSGQHDFAVEALDLISELENRRPSRR
;
A
#
# COMPACT_ATOMS: atom_id res chain seq x y z
N MET A 1 -40.84 -18.40 -11.70
CA MET A 1 -39.67 -19.03 -11.06
C MET A 1 -38.56 -18.00 -11.02
N ALA A 2 -38.10 -17.59 -9.83
CA ALA A 2 -37.03 -16.59 -9.70
C ALA A 2 -35.67 -17.23 -9.98
N LYS A 3 -34.90 -16.65 -10.91
CA LYS A 3 -33.54 -17.09 -11.22
C LYS A 3 -32.62 -16.60 -10.09
N ILE A 4 -32.28 -17.49 -9.17
CA ILE A 4 -31.27 -17.22 -8.14
C ILE A 4 -29.93 -17.13 -8.86
N ILE A 5 -29.38 -15.92 -8.97
CA ILE A 5 -27.99 -15.73 -9.39
C ILE A 5 -27.14 -15.95 -8.14
N PRO A 6 -26.33 -17.02 -8.06
CA PRO A 6 -25.45 -17.21 -6.90
C PRO A 6 -24.46 -16.04 -6.87
N PHE A 7 -24.60 -15.20 -5.85
CA PHE A 7 -23.63 -14.18 -5.55
C PHE A 7 -22.35 -14.88 -5.06
N LEU A 8 -21.32 -14.92 -5.92
CA LEU A 8 -20.02 -15.49 -5.59
C LEU A 8 -19.12 -14.34 -5.09
N PRO A 9 -18.84 -14.25 -3.78
CA PRO A 9 -17.93 -13.25 -3.28
C PRO A 9 -16.55 -13.45 -3.91
N ASN A 10 -16.03 -12.42 -4.59
CA ASN A 10 -14.74 -12.42 -5.26
C ASN A 10 -13.85 -11.30 -4.69
N CYS A 11 -12.62 -11.19 -5.19
CA CYS A 11 -11.67 -10.15 -4.77
C CYS A 11 -12.26 -8.75 -4.89
N GLU A 12 -12.75 -8.40 -6.09
CA GLU A 12 -13.35 -7.10 -6.44
C GLU A 12 -14.48 -6.70 -5.49
N PHE A 13 -15.42 -7.60 -5.21
CA PHE A 13 -16.52 -7.31 -4.30
C PHE A 13 -16.06 -6.94 -2.88
N TYR A 14 -15.06 -7.67 -2.36
CA TYR A 14 -14.53 -7.36 -1.04
C TYR A 14 -13.64 -6.12 -1.07
N PHE A 15 -12.96 -5.86 -2.17
CA PHE A 15 -12.22 -4.63 -2.39
C PHE A 15 -13.16 -3.42 -2.34
N ASP A 16 -14.27 -3.43 -3.09
CA ASP A 16 -15.27 -2.35 -3.10
C ASP A 16 -15.88 -2.10 -1.71
N ARG A 17 -16.18 -3.17 -0.97
CA ARG A 17 -16.63 -3.05 0.42
C ARG A 17 -15.56 -2.48 1.34
N GLY A 18 -14.30 -2.86 1.11
CA GLY A 18 -13.13 -2.29 1.78
C GLY A 18 -13.04 -0.79 1.56
N MET A 19 -13.17 -0.35 0.30
CA MET A 19 -13.15 1.06 -0.08
C MET A 19 -14.32 1.84 0.51
N ALA A 20 -15.53 1.31 0.45
CA ALA A 20 -16.71 1.95 1.04
C ALA A 20 -16.60 2.13 2.57
N ALA A 21 -15.89 1.23 3.26
CA ALA A 21 -15.58 1.38 4.68
C ALA A 21 -14.42 2.37 4.90
N PHE A 22 -13.40 2.34 4.05
CA PHE A 22 -12.26 3.26 4.08
C PHE A 22 -12.70 4.73 3.93
N GLU A 23 -13.57 5.03 2.95
CA GLU A 23 -14.14 6.38 2.72
C GLU A 23 -14.91 6.91 3.94
N LYS A 24 -15.40 6.02 4.81
CA LYS A 24 -16.11 6.36 6.06
C LYS A 24 -15.19 6.36 7.27
N TYR A 25 -13.87 6.26 7.08
CA TYR A 25 -12.86 6.15 8.14
C TYR A 25 -13.08 4.91 9.05
N GLN A 26 -13.79 3.88 8.57
CA GLN A 26 -14.06 2.63 9.28
C GLN A 26 -12.93 1.62 9.07
N TYR A 27 -11.70 2.00 9.42
CA TYR A 27 -10.49 1.25 9.08
C TYR A 27 -10.49 -0.23 9.53
N PRO A 28 -10.95 -0.60 10.74
CA PRO A 28 -11.01 -2.02 11.13
C PRO A 28 -11.90 -2.86 10.19
N GLN A 29 -13.01 -2.27 9.72
CA GLN A 29 -13.91 -2.93 8.78
C GLN A 29 -13.32 -2.98 7.37
N ALA A 30 -12.65 -1.91 6.93
CA ALA A 30 -11.93 -1.88 5.66
C ALA A 30 -10.85 -2.97 5.61
N ILE A 31 -10.03 -3.09 6.66
CA ILE A 31 -9.00 -4.12 6.81
C ILE A 31 -9.61 -5.52 6.71
N HIS A 32 -10.72 -5.77 7.41
CA HIS A 32 -11.40 -7.07 7.36
C HIS A 32 -11.80 -7.44 5.92
N TYR A 33 -12.43 -6.51 5.20
CA TYR A 33 -12.83 -6.75 3.82
C TYR A 33 -11.63 -6.90 2.87
N LEU A 34 -10.64 -6.02 2.96
CA LEU A 34 -9.45 -6.08 2.11
C LEU A 34 -8.65 -7.36 2.31
N ARG A 35 -8.48 -7.86 3.55
CA ARG A 35 -7.86 -9.18 3.80
C ARG A 35 -8.64 -10.30 3.12
N ARG A 36 -9.97 -10.23 3.15
CA ARG A 36 -10.81 -11.22 2.47
C ARG A 36 -10.66 -11.12 0.96
N GLY A 37 -10.63 -9.90 0.40
CA GLY A 37 -10.38 -9.65 -1.01
C GLY A 37 -9.02 -10.20 -1.46
N GLN A 38 -7.96 -9.90 -0.72
CA GLN A 38 -6.60 -10.36 -0.96
C GLN A 38 -6.53 -11.90 -0.98
N SER A 39 -7.20 -12.59 -0.04
CA SER A 39 -7.27 -14.06 -0.01
C SER A 39 -8.01 -14.70 -1.19
N LEU A 40 -8.83 -13.90 -1.89
CA LEU A 40 -9.63 -14.31 -3.05
C LEU A 40 -9.06 -13.78 -4.38
N ALA A 41 -7.90 -13.11 -4.34
CA ALA A 41 -7.22 -12.61 -5.53
C ALA A 41 -6.90 -13.77 -6.47
N LYS A 42 -7.24 -13.60 -7.75
CA LYS A 42 -6.96 -14.60 -8.79
C LYS A 42 -5.85 -14.15 -9.73
N SER A 43 -5.60 -12.84 -9.78
CA SER A 43 -4.52 -12.24 -10.53
C SER A 43 -3.47 -11.63 -9.59
N GLN A 44 -2.25 -11.47 -10.09
CA GLN A 44 -1.19 -10.78 -9.36
C GLN A 44 -1.55 -9.29 -9.15
N ASN A 45 -2.23 -8.67 -10.10
CA ASN A 45 -2.66 -7.28 -10.00
C ASN A 45 -3.71 -7.11 -8.89
N ASP A 46 -4.70 -8.01 -8.82
CA ASP A 46 -5.73 -8.02 -7.76
C ASP A 46 -5.06 -8.08 -6.39
N TYR A 47 -4.08 -8.98 -6.25
CA TYR A 47 -3.33 -9.15 -5.01
C TYR A 47 -2.57 -7.88 -4.66
N ILE A 48 -1.81 -7.30 -5.61
CA ILE A 48 -1.01 -6.09 -5.37
C ILE A 48 -1.89 -4.91 -4.99
N PHE A 49 -2.93 -4.59 -5.78
CA PHE A 49 -3.81 -3.46 -5.49
C PHE A 49 -4.50 -3.59 -4.15
N THR A 50 -5.02 -4.79 -3.83
CA THR A 50 -5.66 -5.04 -2.54
C THR A 50 -4.65 -4.93 -1.39
N THR A 51 -3.41 -5.37 -1.59
CA THR A 51 -2.35 -5.32 -0.58
C THR A 51 -1.91 -3.88 -0.32
N CYS A 52 -1.73 -3.06 -1.35
CA CYS A 52 -1.43 -1.63 -1.20
C CYS A 52 -2.54 -0.93 -0.40
N GLN A 53 -3.80 -1.15 -0.76
CA GLN A 53 -4.91 -0.52 -0.04
C GLN A 53 -5.03 -1.03 1.41
N LEU A 54 -4.75 -2.32 1.65
CA LEU A 54 -4.68 -2.88 3.00
C LEU A 54 -3.59 -2.22 3.82
N ALA A 55 -2.40 -1.99 3.25
CA ALA A 55 -1.30 -1.31 3.91
C ALA A 55 -1.68 0.12 4.32
N VAL A 56 -2.30 0.90 3.42
CA VAL A 56 -2.82 2.25 3.72
C VAL A 56 -3.78 2.24 4.91
N CYS A 57 -4.69 1.25 4.98
CA CYS A 57 -5.61 1.13 6.12
C CYS A 57 -4.90 0.75 7.43
N LEU A 58 -3.85 -0.07 7.35
CA LEU A 58 -3.03 -0.46 8.51
C LEU A 58 -2.21 0.72 9.02
N GLU A 59 -1.61 1.52 8.14
CA GLU A 59 -0.92 2.77 8.48
C GLU A 59 -1.86 3.76 9.16
N ALA A 60 -3.09 3.91 8.67
CA ALA A 60 -4.09 4.82 9.26
C ALA A 60 -4.47 4.50 10.71
N ILE A 61 -4.25 3.25 11.17
CA ILE A 61 -4.45 2.83 12.57
C ILE A 61 -3.13 2.64 13.35
N GLY A 62 -2.00 3.08 12.78
CA GLY A 62 -0.68 2.99 13.40
C GLY A 62 -0.05 1.59 13.37
N ASN A 63 -0.58 0.65 12.59
CA ASN A 63 -0.03 -0.70 12.49
C ASN A 63 1.01 -0.83 11.37
N TYR A 64 2.08 -0.04 11.49
CA TYR A 64 3.13 0.08 10.47
C TYR A 64 3.91 -1.22 10.25
N GLN A 65 4.13 -2.03 11.30
CA GLN A 65 4.85 -3.31 11.15
C GLN A 65 4.07 -4.30 10.29
N THR A 66 2.74 -4.41 10.49
CA THR A 66 1.93 -5.27 9.62
C THR A 66 1.83 -4.67 8.21
N ALA A 67 1.67 -3.35 8.06
CA ALA A 67 1.66 -2.72 6.74
C ALA A 67 2.94 -3.05 5.94
N LYS A 68 4.11 -2.96 6.59
CA LYS A 68 5.40 -3.34 6.01
C LYS A 68 5.40 -4.80 5.55
N GLN A 69 4.98 -5.72 6.43
CA GLN A 69 4.97 -7.16 6.12
C GLN A 69 4.07 -7.48 4.91
N GLU A 70 2.93 -6.83 4.80
CA GLU A 70 2.03 -6.99 3.65
C GLU A 70 2.69 -6.50 2.35
N LEU A 71 3.31 -5.32 2.36
CA LEU A 71 3.98 -4.77 1.18
C LEU A 71 5.24 -5.56 0.78
N GLU A 72 6.05 -5.99 1.75
CA GLU A 72 7.26 -6.81 1.51
C GLU A 72 6.93 -8.22 0.98
N ALA A 73 5.70 -8.70 1.17
CA ALA A 73 5.25 -9.95 0.58
C ALA A 73 5.05 -9.85 -0.94
N ILE A 74 4.95 -8.63 -1.50
CA ILE A 74 4.86 -8.42 -2.94
C ILE A 74 6.24 -8.72 -3.56
N PRO A 75 6.33 -9.60 -4.58
CA PRO A 75 7.60 -9.94 -5.19
C PRO A 75 8.28 -8.71 -5.81
N VAL A 76 9.56 -8.49 -5.53
CA VAL A 76 10.37 -7.34 -6.04
C VAL A 76 10.27 -7.17 -7.56
N LYS A 77 10.21 -8.26 -8.33
CA LYS A 77 10.00 -8.22 -9.79
C LYS A 77 8.72 -7.50 -10.24
N SER A 78 7.77 -7.32 -9.33
CA SER A 78 6.50 -6.63 -9.59
C SER A 78 6.66 -5.11 -9.56
N TYR A 79 7.68 -4.59 -8.88
CA TYR A 79 7.86 -3.14 -8.68
C TYR A 79 8.07 -2.41 -10.01
N ALA A 80 8.69 -3.06 -11.00
CA ALA A 80 8.83 -2.48 -12.34
C ALA A 80 7.48 -2.23 -13.05
N LYS A 81 6.42 -2.98 -12.69
CA LYS A 81 5.06 -2.82 -13.22
C LYS A 81 4.13 -2.09 -12.25
N HIS A 82 4.49 -2.09 -10.97
CA HIS A 82 3.75 -1.49 -9.88
C HIS A 82 4.69 -0.66 -9.00
N PRO A 83 5.25 0.45 -9.51
CA PRO A 83 6.20 1.26 -8.76
C PRO A 83 5.60 1.86 -7.48
N GLU A 84 4.28 2.06 -7.45
CA GLU A 84 3.54 2.55 -6.28
C GLU A 84 3.81 1.75 -5.01
N VAL A 85 4.15 0.46 -5.14
CA VAL A 85 4.54 -0.39 -4.00
C VAL A 85 5.80 0.16 -3.32
N GLN A 86 6.76 0.67 -4.08
CA GLN A 86 7.98 1.26 -3.54
C GLN A 86 7.67 2.56 -2.80
N TYR A 87 6.77 3.40 -3.33
CA TYR A 87 6.32 4.58 -2.60
C TYR A 87 5.66 4.21 -1.26
N PHE A 88 4.74 3.24 -1.23
CA PHE A 88 4.11 2.82 0.02
C PHE A 88 5.09 2.14 1.00
N LEU A 89 6.12 1.43 0.50
CA LEU A 89 7.20 0.96 1.37
C LEU A 89 7.95 2.14 2.00
N ALA A 90 8.22 3.20 1.23
CA ALA A 90 8.89 4.38 1.74
C ALA A 90 8.09 5.06 2.87
N THR A 91 6.77 5.19 2.73
CA THR A 91 5.88 5.77 3.75
C THR A 91 5.83 4.93 5.02
N VAL A 92 5.78 3.60 4.89
CA VAL A 92 5.81 2.72 6.07
C VAL A 92 7.17 2.81 6.78
N TYR A 93 8.26 2.87 6.03
CA TYR A 93 9.60 2.87 6.60
C TYR A 93 9.94 4.15 7.39
N ILE A 94 9.44 5.31 6.97
CA ILE A 94 9.62 6.55 7.75
C ILE A 94 8.95 6.44 9.13
N PHE A 95 7.74 5.87 9.23
CA PHE A 95 7.04 5.67 10.52
C PHE A 95 7.68 4.61 11.42
N LEU A 96 8.57 3.78 10.87
CA LEU A 96 9.35 2.79 11.61
C LEU A 96 10.77 3.27 11.95
N ASP A 97 11.05 4.56 11.77
CA ASP A 97 12.36 5.19 11.96
C ASP A 97 13.49 4.56 11.11
N ARG A 98 13.12 3.88 10.01
CA ARG A 98 14.07 3.29 9.04
C ARG A 98 14.30 4.24 7.89
N TYR A 99 14.97 5.35 8.18
CA TYR A 99 15.14 6.47 7.27
C TYR A 99 15.96 6.14 6.01
N GLU A 100 16.96 5.26 6.12
CA GLU A 100 17.76 4.84 4.95
C GLU A 100 16.92 4.06 3.94
N ASP A 101 16.08 3.14 4.42
CA ASP A 101 15.18 2.36 3.57
C ASP A 101 14.07 3.23 2.98
N SER A 102 13.49 4.10 3.79
CA SER A 102 12.49 5.07 3.32
C SER A 102 13.04 5.91 2.17
N TYR A 103 14.25 6.44 2.33
CA TYR A 103 14.93 7.21 1.30
C TYR A 103 15.19 6.38 0.05
N HIS A 104 15.73 5.16 0.19
CA HIS A 104 15.99 4.26 -0.93
C HIS A 104 14.73 3.98 -1.75
N TYR A 105 13.64 3.57 -1.09
CA TYR A 105 12.39 3.25 -1.78
C TYR A 105 11.74 4.46 -2.44
N ALA A 106 11.79 5.65 -1.82
CA ALA A 106 11.29 6.88 -2.43
C ALA A 106 12.08 7.26 -3.69
N GLN A 107 13.41 7.08 -3.68
CA GLN A 107 14.24 7.31 -4.86
C GLN A 107 13.94 6.32 -5.98
N GLU A 108 13.84 5.03 -5.67
CA GLU A 108 13.50 4.01 -6.68
C GLU A 108 12.13 4.27 -7.31
N TYR A 109 11.15 4.72 -6.52
CA TYR A 109 9.86 5.16 -7.04
C TYR A 109 10.00 6.31 -8.05
N LEU A 110 10.77 7.36 -7.72
CA LEU A 110 10.99 8.49 -8.64
C LEU A 110 11.74 8.06 -9.91
N LEU A 111 12.70 7.15 -9.80
CA LEU A 111 13.45 6.60 -10.95
C LEU A 111 12.57 5.79 -11.91
N SER A 112 11.45 5.25 -11.43
CA SER A 112 10.48 4.55 -12.28
C SER A 112 9.81 5.45 -13.33
N GLY A 113 9.81 6.77 -13.10
CA GLY A 113 9.12 7.75 -13.94
C GLY A 113 7.61 7.84 -13.73
N GLN A 114 7.05 7.12 -12.75
CA GLN A 114 5.63 7.24 -12.36
C GLN A 114 5.37 8.59 -11.67
N HIS A 115 4.22 9.21 -11.97
CA HIS A 115 3.92 10.56 -11.50
C HIS A 115 2.90 10.63 -10.34
N ASP A 116 2.17 9.55 -10.06
CA ASP A 116 0.99 9.56 -9.16
C ASP A 116 1.30 10.04 -7.73
N PHE A 117 2.51 9.75 -7.24
CA PHE A 117 3.00 10.13 -5.91
C PHE A 117 4.35 10.86 -6.00
N ALA A 118 4.71 11.42 -7.16
CA ALA A 118 6.04 11.98 -7.37
C ALA A 118 6.30 13.21 -6.50
N VAL A 119 5.28 14.04 -6.28
CA VAL A 119 5.39 15.22 -5.41
C VAL A 119 5.60 14.78 -3.97
N GLU A 120 4.79 13.83 -3.50
CA GLU A 120 4.85 13.30 -2.15
C GLU A 120 6.18 12.58 -1.88
N ALA A 121 6.70 11.84 -2.86
CA ALA A 121 8.00 11.20 -2.77
C ALA A 121 9.16 12.22 -2.69
N LEU A 122 9.08 13.33 -3.44
CA LEU A 122 10.05 14.42 -3.38
C LEU A 122 10.00 15.16 -2.03
N ASP A 123 8.79 15.39 -1.51
CA ASP A 123 8.59 16.00 -0.19
C ASP A 123 9.16 15.10 0.91
N LEU A 124 8.90 13.78 0.85
CA LEU A 124 9.47 12.80 1.77
C LEU A 124 11.00 12.78 1.74
N ILE A 125 11.61 12.79 0.54
CA ILE A 125 13.06 12.87 0.39
C ILE A 125 13.61 14.15 1.02
N SER A 126 12.97 15.29 0.74
CA SER A 126 13.38 16.59 1.30
C SER A 126 13.32 16.60 2.83
N GLU A 127 12.28 15.99 3.42
CA GLU A 127 12.16 15.83 4.86
C GLU A 127 13.28 14.94 5.44
N LEU A 128 13.57 13.81 4.80
CA LEU A 128 14.62 12.87 5.21
C LEU A 128 16.02 13.49 5.15
N GLU A 129 16.30 14.31 4.14
CA GLU A 129 17.56 15.03 4.00
C GLU A 129 17.75 16.07 5.12
N ASN A 130 16.69 16.82 5.45
CA ASN A 130 16.71 17.78 6.55
C ASN A 130 16.91 17.13 7.92
N ARG A 131 16.49 15.86 8.07
CA ARG A 131 16.67 15.06 9.30
C ARG A 131 18.07 14.50 9.47
N ARG A 132 18.87 14.37 8.40
CA ARG A 132 20.26 13.92 8.53
C ARG A 132 21.04 15.01 9.27
N PRO A 133 21.73 14.68 10.39
CA PRO A 133 22.60 15.67 11.02
C PRO A 133 23.61 16.12 9.98
N SER A 134 23.71 17.45 9.79
CA SER A 134 24.68 18.06 8.90
C SER A 134 26.03 17.38 9.14
N ARG A 135 26.55 16.66 8.14
CA ARG A 135 27.94 16.20 8.15
C ARG A 135 28.80 17.46 8.13
N ARG A 136 29.11 17.98 9.32
CA ARG A 136 30.20 18.92 9.54
C ARG A 136 31.51 18.16 9.53
#